data_AF-A0A1X0QGV7-F1
#
_entry.id   AF-A0A1X0QGV7-F1
#
_cell.length_a   1.000
_cell.length_b   1.000
_cell.length_c   1.000
_cell.angle_alpha   90.00
_cell.angle_beta   90.00
_cell.angle_gamma   90.00
#
_symmetry.space_group_name_H-M   'P 1'
#
loop_
_entity.id
_entity.type
_entity.pdbx_description
1 polymer ?
#
loop_
_entity_poly.entity_id
_entity_poly.type
_entity_poly.pdbx_seq_one_letter_code
_entity_poly.pdbx_strand_id
1 'polypeptide(L)'
;MITPDFEEMEKFYKTIKLLEKYGLRFNEDKMETNFDESIFLNQNTTLSILTSFIFFKNNQTPSINKESINWCGLKLFSEGFAVKSVFKRTNLPYLVHIKSNKPGVTFRNNIIKNITSKLNTLILNKENIKVYENLYDLMLNTFIKIKIGFERMPFINYKFVLKIINEIENIFKDLVKRKKICTEKLVVKILNSSFKDSRVQKLCFTSDKRRFK
;
A
#
# COMPACT_ATOMS: atom_id res chain seq x y z
N MET A 1 -17.40 -2.94 -6.94
CA MET A 1 -18.66 -2.72 -6.20
C MET A 1 -18.41 -3.12 -4.76
N ILE A 2 -18.92 -2.35 -3.80
CA ILE A 2 -18.86 -2.70 -2.37
C ILE A 2 -20.30 -2.59 -1.88
N THR A 3 -20.86 -3.70 -1.43
CA THR A 3 -22.23 -3.76 -0.94
C THR A 3 -22.36 -4.89 0.07
N PRO A 4 -23.15 -4.71 1.14
CA PRO A 4 -23.58 -5.81 1.99
C PRO A 4 -24.78 -6.58 1.40
N ASP A 5 -25.43 -6.05 0.34
CA ASP A 5 -26.68 -6.58 -0.21
C ASP A 5 -26.43 -7.62 -1.31
N PHE A 6 -26.99 -8.80 -1.12
CA PHE A 6 -26.92 -9.91 -2.06
C PHE A 6 -27.66 -9.61 -3.38
N GLU A 7 -28.79 -8.89 -3.34
CA GLU A 7 -29.56 -8.56 -4.55
C GLU A 7 -28.76 -7.65 -5.49
N GLU A 8 -28.06 -6.68 -4.92
CA GLU A 8 -27.14 -5.82 -5.66
C GLU A 8 -25.98 -6.62 -6.27
N MET A 9 -25.43 -7.60 -5.53
CA MET A 9 -24.41 -8.52 -6.06
C MET A 9 -24.92 -9.31 -7.26
N GLU A 10 -26.12 -9.90 -7.15
CA GLU A 10 -26.71 -10.68 -8.24
C GLU A 10 -26.96 -9.82 -9.49
N LYS A 11 -27.50 -8.62 -9.29
CA LYS A 11 -27.75 -7.66 -10.37
C LYS A 11 -26.47 -7.26 -11.09
N PHE A 12 -25.37 -7.08 -10.34
CA PHE A 12 -24.06 -6.79 -10.91
C PHE A 12 -23.55 -7.92 -11.81
N TYR A 13 -23.60 -9.17 -11.36
CA TYR A 13 -23.19 -10.32 -12.18
C TYR A 13 -24.10 -10.53 -13.41
N LYS A 14 -25.41 -10.33 -13.27
CA LYS A 14 -26.35 -10.34 -14.41
C LYS A 14 -25.98 -9.27 -15.45
N THR A 15 -25.58 -8.09 -14.98
CA THR A 15 -25.13 -6.99 -15.86
C THR A 15 -23.82 -7.35 -16.57
N ILE A 16 -22.85 -7.95 -15.88
CA ILE A 16 -21.60 -8.43 -16.50
C ILE A 16 -21.89 -9.42 -17.63
N LYS A 17 -22.69 -10.46 -17.37
CA LYS A 17 -23.07 -11.45 -18.40
C LYS A 17 -23.81 -10.83 -19.58
N LEU A 18 -24.64 -9.81 -19.33
CA LEU A 18 -25.30 -9.07 -20.40
C LEU A 18 -24.29 -8.31 -21.27
N LEU A 19 -23.32 -7.63 -20.66
CA LEU A 19 -22.25 -6.91 -21.35
C LEU A 19 -21.39 -7.85 -22.22
N GLU A 20 -21.22 -9.11 -21.81
CA GLU A 20 -20.53 -10.11 -22.62
C GLU A 20 -21.25 -10.44 -23.93
N LYS A 21 -22.58 -10.45 -23.91
CA LYS A 21 -23.39 -10.60 -25.14
C LYS A 21 -23.19 -9.43 -26.11
N TYR A 22 -22.80 -8.26 -25.60
CA TYR A 22 -22.46 -7.08 -26.41
C TYR A 22 -21.00 -7.03 -26.85
N GLY A 23 -20.21 -8.10 -26.61
CA GLY A 23 -18.85 -8.24 -27.11
C GLY A 23 -17.75 -7.76 -26.16
N LEU A 24 -18.08 -7.32 -24.94
CA LEU A 24 -17.09 -7.12 -23.89
C LEU A 24 -16.64 -8.50 -23.35
N ARG A 25 -15.37 -8.66 -23.02
CA ARG A 25 -14.88 -9.89 -22.38
C ARG A 25 -14.22 -9.54 -21.06
N PHE A 26 -14.67 -10.17 -19.99
CA PHE A 26 -14.06 -10.03 -18.68
C PHE A 26 -13.07 -11.17 -18.46
N ASN A 27 -11.97 -10.88 -17.76
CA ASN A 27 -10.99 -11.88 -17.40
C ASN A 27 -11.33 -12.36 -15.98
N GLU A 28 -11.98 -13.52 -15.89
CA GLU A 28 -12.41 -14.13 -14.63
C GLU A 28 -11.23 -14.38 -13.69
N ASP A 29 -10.06 -14.81 -14.20
CA ASP A 29 -8.84 -15.03 -13.39
C ASP A 29 -8.34 -13.76 -12.68
N LYS A 30 -8.74 -12.57 -13.16
CA LYS A 30 -8.38 -11.27 -12.58
C LYS A 30 -9.50 -10.67 -11.73
N MET A 31 -10.67 -11.28 -11.69
CA MET A 31 -11.73 -10.85 -10.78
C MET A 31 -11.32 -11.23 -9.36
N GLU A 32 -11.30 -10.24 -8.47
CA GLU A 32 -11.07 -10.47 -7.06
C GLU A 32 -12.34 -10.16 -6.28
N THR A 33 -12.86 -11.16 -5.59
CA THR A 33 -13.97 -11.04 -4.64
C THR A 33 -13.55 -11.55 -3.26
N ASN A 34 -14.35 -11.25 -2.25
CA ASN A 34 -14.20 -11.73 -0.89
C ASN A 34 -15.28 -12.75 -0.51
N PHE A 35 -15.99 -13.29 -1.49
CA PHE A 35 -17.04 -14.29 -1.35
C PHE A 35 -16.93 -15.34 -2.46
N ASP A 36 -17.64 -16.45 -2.30
CA ASP A 36 -17.71 -17.48 -3.34
C ASP A 36 -18.61 -17.02 -4.49
N GLU A 37 -17.99 -16.69 -5.62
CA GLU A 37 -18.69 -16.20 -6.82
C GLU A 37 -19.35 -17.32 -7.64
N SER A 38 -19.04 -18.58 -7.37
CA SER A 38 -19.65 -19.72 -8.06
C SER A 38 -21.18 -19.72 -7.93
N ILE A 39 -21.70 -19.13 -6.85
CA ILE A 39 -23.13 -18.91 -6.58
C ILE A 39 -23.80 -18.07 -7.68
N PHE A 40 -23.09 -17.13 -8.30
CA PHE A 40 -23.62 -16.23 -9.33
C PHE A 40 -23.23 -16.66 -10.75
N LEU A 41 -22.07 -17.30 -10.90
CA LEU A 41 -21.54 -17.68 -12.21
C LEU A 41 -22.17 -18.97 -12.74
N ASN A 42 -22.44 -19.97 -11.90
CA ASN A 42 -22.88 -21.31 -12.30
C ASN A 42 -24.40 -21.53 -12.33
N GLN A 43 -25.19 -20.54 -12.79
CA GLN A 43 -26.67 -20.60 -12.81
C GLN A 43 -27.30 -21.68 -13.73
N ASN A 44 -26.51 -22.54 -14.38
CA ASN A 44 -27.00 -23.54 -15.31
C ASN A 44 -27.28 -24.93 -14.68
N THR A 45 -27.20 -25.07 -13.35
CA THR A 45 -27.45 -26.34 -12.67
C THR A 45 -28.58 -26.22 -11.65
N THR A 46 -29.46 -27.23 -11.56
CA THR A 46 -30.58 -27.26 -10.60
C THR A 46 -30.12 -27.04 -9.16
N LEU A 47 -28.87 -27.45 -8.85
CA LEU A 47 -28.22 -27.29 -7.56
C LEU A 47 -27.89 -25.82 -7.25
N SER A 48 -27.43 -25.04 -8.24
CA SER A 48 -27.11 -23.62 -8.06
C SER A 48 -28.36 -22.79 -7.76
N ILE A 49 -29.48 -23.11 -8.42
CA ILE A 49 -30.76 -22.44 -8.21
C ILE A 49 -31.26 -22.71 -6.78
N LEU A 50 -31.10 -23.94 -6.29
CA LEU A 50 -31.48 -24.33 -4.93
C LEU A 50 -30.61 -23.66 -3.86
N THR A 51 -29.28 -23.57 -4.06
CA THR A 51 -28.40 -22.85 -3.14
C THR A 51 -28.67 -21.35 -3.14
N SER A 52 -28.84 -20.71 -4.30
CA SER A 52 -29.25 -19.29 -4.37
C SER A 52 -30.57 -19.05 -3.64
N PHE A 53 -31.56 -19.94 -3.83
CA PHE A 53 -32.87 -19.83 -3.19
C PHE A 53 -32.83 -20.00 -1.66
N ILE A 54 -32.00 -20.92 -1.15
CA ILE A 54 -31.78 -21.11 0.29
C ILE A 54 -31.08 -19.90 0.90
N PHE A 55 -30.08 -19.34 0.21
CA PHE A 55 -29.41 -18.10 0.62
C PHE A 55 -30.38 -16.91 0.69
N PHE A 56 -31.21 -16.73 -0.35
CA PHE A 56 -32.26 -15.71 -0.43
C PHE A 56 -33.30 -15.86 0.70
N LYS A 57 -33.76 -17.08 0.97
CA LYS A 57 -34.82 -17.32 1.97
C LYS A 57 -34.33 -17.12 3.41
N ASN A 58 -33.03 -17.28 3.65
CA ASN A 58 -32.44 -17.21 4.98
C ASN A 58 -31.70 -15.89 5.28
N ASN A 59 -31.70 -14.91 4.36
CA ASN A 59 -30.91 -13.66 4.47
C ASN A 59 -29.43 -13.93 4.84
N GLN A 60 -28.89 -15.05 4.36
CA GLN A 60 -27.51 -15.38 4.67
C GLN A 60 -26.60 -14.58 3.73
N THR A 61 -25.63 -13.87 4.30
CA THR A 61 -24.56 -13.29 3.50
C THR A 61 -23.62 -14.41 3.06
N PRO A 62 -23.08 -14.36 1.83
CA PRO A 62 -22.05 -15.30 1.40
C PRO A 62 -20.91 -15.32 2.41
N SER A 63 -20.41 -16.50 2.76
CA SER A 63 -19.29 -16.61 3.68
C SER A 63 -18.07 -15.89 3.09
N ILE A 64 -17.45 -15.04 3.91
CA ILE A 64 -16.25 -14.30 3.50
C ILE A 64 -15.11 -15.31 3.38
N ASN A 65 -14.61 -15.53 2.16
CA ASN A 65 -13.52 -16.46 1.88
C ASN A 65 -12.15 -15.78 1.83
N LYS A 66 -12.12 -14.43 1.78
CA LYS A 66 -10.91 -13.62 1.68
C LYS A 66 -11.05 -12.36 2.51
N GLU A 67 -10.14 -12.14 3.44
CA GLU A 67 -10.17 -10.95 4.33
C GLU A 67 -9.96 -9.62 3.58
N SER A 68 -9.39 -9.65 2.37
CA SER A 68 -9.09 -8.44 1.63
C SER A 68 -8.93 -8.62 0.12
N ILE A 69 -9.29 -7.58 -0.62
CA ILE A 69 -9.24 -7.50 -2.09
C ILE A 69 -8.20 -6.46 -2.52
N ASN A 70 -7.39 -6.76 -3.53
CA ASN A 70 -6.52 -5.77 -4.15
C ASN A 70 -7.30 -4.97 -5.20
N TRP A 71 -7.24 -3.65 -5.11
CA TRP A 71 -7.91 -2.77 -6.06
C TRP A 71 -7.09 -1.52 -6.31
N CYS A 72 -6.71 -1.26 -7.56
CA CYS A 72 -5.97 -0.05 -7.98
C CYS A 72 -4.72 0.27 -7.13
N GLY A 73 -3.97 -0.74 -6.69
CA GLY A 73 -2.78 -0.55 -5.84
C GLY A 73 -3.09 -0.31 -4.36
N LEU A 74 -4.34 -0.54 -3.95
CA LEU A 74 -4.81 -0.59 -2.58
C LEU A 74 -5.22 -2.01 -2.22
N LYS A 75 -5.30 -2.29 -0.93
CA LYS A 75 -5.83 -3.51 -0.35
C LYS A 75 -7.01 -3.11 0.55
N LEU A 76 -8.21 -3.48 0.13
CA LEU A 76 -9.47 -3.18 0.79
C LEU A 76 -9.82 -4.36 1.70
N PHE A 77 -10.03 -4.13 2.98
CA PHE A 77 -10.42 -5.17 3.94
C PHE A 77 -11.93 -5.17 4.14
N SER A 78 -12.49 -6.33 4.46
CA SER A 78 -13.94 -6.51 4.65
C SER A 78 -14.46 -5.92 5.97
N GLU A 79 -13.60 -5.74 6.96
CA GLU A 79 -13.99 -5.29 8.31
C GLU A 79 -13.77 -3.78 8.49
N GLY A 80 -14.88 -3.03 8.60
CA GLY A 80 -14.87 -1.59 8.84
C GLY A 80 -14.18 -0.79 7.73
N PHE A 81 -13.86 0.48 8.00
CA PHE A 81 -13.06 1.27 7.08
C PHE A 81 -11.58 0.91 7.24
N ALA A 82 -11.12 -0.08 6.49
CA ALA A 82 -9.75 -0.56 6.53
C ALA A 82 -9.17 -0.63 5.11
N VAL A 83 -8.35 0.37 4.76
CA VAL A 83 -7.72 0.46 3.45
C VAL A 83 -6.21 0.60 3.58
N LYS A 84 -5.47 -0.33 2.99
CA LYS A 84 -4.01 -0.35 3.01
C LYS A 84 -3.45 -0.03 1.63
N SER A 85 -2.39 0.76 1.55
CA SER A 85 -1.68 1.00 0.29
C SER A 85 -0.72 -0.15 -0.02
N VAL A 86 -0.75 -0.65 -1.26
CA VAL A 86 0.16 -1.70 -1.71
C VAL A 86 1.46 -1.07 -2.17
N PHE A 87 2.47 -1.11 -1.31
CA PHE A 87 3.81 -0.71 -1.68
C PHE A 87 4.52 -1.87 -2.38
N LYS A 88 4.35 -1.98 -3.71
CA LYS A 88 5.18 -2.91 -4.50
C LYS A 88 6.65 -2.58 -4.24
N ARG A 89 7.40 -3.58 -3.76
CA ARG A 89 8.86 -3.49 -3.61
C ARG A 89 9.50 -3.57 -4.99
N THR A 90 9.37 -2.52 -5.80
CA THR A 90 10.13 -2.36 -7.04
C THR A 90 11.55 -1.89 -6.76
N ASN A 91 12.18 -2.43 -5.71
CA ASN A 91 13.57 -2.18 -5.39
C ASN A 91 14.42 -3.16 -6.18
N LEU A 92 14.34 -3.07 -7.51
CA LEU A 92 15.32 -3.74 -8.35
C LEU A 92 16.66 -3.07 -8.07
N PRO A 93 17.67 -3.82 -7.61
CA PRO A 93 18.98 -3.29 -7.29
C PRO A 93 19.74 -2.94 -8.59
N TYR A 94 19.12 -2.41 -9.63
CA TYR A 94 19.82 -1.98 -10.85
C TYR A 94 19.26 -0.68 -11.43
N LEU A 95 18.15 -0.15 -10.89
CA LEU A 95 17.46 1.03 -11.40
C LEU A 95 17.83 2.34 -10.67
N VAL A 96 19.08 2.49 -10.22
CA VAL A 96 19.54 3.73 -9.58
C VAL A 96 20.30 4.57 -10.60
N HIS A 97 19.60 5.49 -11.25
CA HIS A 97 20.22 6.47 -12.14
C HIS A 97 20.93 7.54 -11.32
N ILE A 98 22.24 7.72 -11.56
CA ILE A 98 23.07 8.74 -10.94
C ILE A 98 23.29 9.87 -11.95
N LYS A 99 22.88 11.08 -11.61
CA LYS A 99 23.26 12.27 -12.39
C LYS A 99 24.72 12.62 -12.09
N SER A 100 25.51 12.95 -13.10
CA SER A 100 26.90 13.38 -12.92
C SER A 100 27.01 14.73 -12.18
N ASN A 101 26.08 15.66 -12.45
CA ASN A 101 26.06 16.98 -11.82
C ASN A 101 25.22 16.97 -10.52
N LYS A 102 25.82 17.39 -9.40
CA LYS A 102 25.20 17.48 -8.05
C LYS A 102 24.37 16.23 -7.68
N PRO A 103 25.00 15.04 -7.65
CA PRO A 103 24.28 13.78 -7.47
C PRO A 103 23.59 13.68 -6.11
N GLY A 104 24.19 14.20 -5.03
CA GLY A 104 23.58 14.24 -3.69
C GLY A 104 22.30 15.08 -3.66
N VAL A 105 22.29 16.26 -4.27
CA VAL A 105 21.09 17.13 -4.35
C VAL A 105 19.97 16.42 -5.11
N THR A 106 20.30 15.78 -6.23
CA THR A 106 19.34 15.02 -7.03
C THR A 106 18.74 13.86 -6.23
N PHE A 107 19.58 13.09 -5.53
CA PHE A 107 19.13 11.98 -4.71
C PHE A 107 18.19 12.44 -3.59
N ARG A 108 18.59 13.47 -2.82
CA ARG A 108 17.76 14.09 -1.79
C ARG A 108 16.42 14.52 -2.36
N ASN A 109 16.42 15.28 -3.44
CA ASN A 109 15.18 15.79 -4.05
C ASN A 109 14.27 14.66 -4.53
N ASN A 110 14.83 13.58 -5.08
CA ASN A 110 14.05 12.42 -5.50
C ASN A 110 13.40 11.70 -4.30
N ILE A 111 14.13 11.53 -3.19
CA ILE A 111 13.59 10.95 -1.96
C ILE A 111 12.44 11.82 -1.43
N ILE A 112 12.69 13.13 -1.26
CA ILE A 112 11.69 14.08 -0.73
C ILE A 112 10.46 14.13 -1.65
N LYS A 113 10.64 14.29 -2.96
CA LYS A 113 9.54 14.32 -3.94
C LYS A 113 8.70 13.04 -3.90
N ASN A 114 9.33 11.87 -3.81
CA ASN A 114 8.64 10.58 -3.72
C ASN A 114 7.81 10.47 -2.43
N ILE A 115 8.32 10.95 -1.29
CA ILE A 115 7.58 10.95 -0.03
C ILE A 115 6.38 11.88 -0.12
N THR A 116 6.58 13.14 -0.53
CA THR A 116 5.50 14.13 -0.65
C THR A 116 4.42 13.66 -1.61
N SER A 117 4.81 13.11 -2.77
CA SER A 117 3.85 12.57 -3.73
C SER A 117 3.03 11.42 -3.13
N LYS A 118 3.67 10.48 -2.42
CA LYS A 118 2.96 9.35 -1.81
C LYS A 118 2.07 9.76 -0.64
N LEU A 119 2.51 10.73 0.17
CA LEU A 119 1.70 11.29 1.25
C LEU A 119 0.42 11.95 0.74
N ASN A 120 0.46 12.61 -0.42
CA ASN A 120 -0.71 13.20 -1.03
C ASN A 120 -1.72 12.17 -1.54
N THR A 121 -1.27 10.97 -1.91
CA THR A 121 -2.12 9.89 -2.42
C THR A 121 -2.56 8.90 -1.35
N LEU A 122 -1.91 8.90 -0.18
CA LEU A 122 -2.22 7.97 0.91
C LEU A 122 -3.57 8.32 1.53
N ILE A 123 -4.36 7.29 1.83
CA ILE A 123 -5.64 7.43 2.54
C ILE A 123 -5.33 7.63 4.02
N LEU A 124 -5.16 8.90 4.35
CA LEU A 124 -4.80 9.41 5.66
C LEU A 124 -6.08 9.95 6.35
N ASN A 125 -6.89 9.02 6.89
CA ASN A 125 -8.09 9.32 7.67
C ASN A 125 -7.99 8.59 9.03
N LYS A 126 -8.43 9.22 10.11
CA LYS A 126 -8.47 8.66 11.47
C LYS A 126 -9.41 7.46 11.59
N GLU A 127 -10.47 7.44 10.79
CA GLU A 127 -11.42 6.33 10.73
C GLU A 127 -10.81 5.11 10.05
N ASN A 128 -9.73 5.28 9.27
CA ASN A 128 -9.06 4.17 8.63
C ASN A 128 -8.20 3.42 9.65
N ILE A 129 -8.62 2.21 10.02
CA ILE A 129 -7.92 1.36 11.00
C ILE A 129 -6.46 1.09 10.57
N LYS A 130 -6.19 1.09 9.27
CA LYS A 130 -4.87 0.82 8.67
C LYS A 130 -4.00 2.08 8.48
N VAL A 131 -4.42 3.25 8.96
CA VAL A 131 -3.71 4.52 8.72
C VAL A 131 -2.28 4.52 9.26
N TYR A 132 -2.03 3.93 10.42
CA TYR A 132 -0.68 3.87 11.00
C TYR A 132 0.22 2.85 10.31
N GLU A 133 -0.34 1.73 9.88
CA GLU A 133 0.37 0.76 9.04
C GLU A 133 0.79 1.40 7.71
N ASN A 134 -0.11 2.18 7.09
CA ASN A 134 0.17 2.91 5.85
C ASN A 134 1.32 3.91 6.00
N LEU A 135 1.36 4.66 7.10
CA LEU A 135 2.46 5.57 7.41
C LEU A 135 3.77 4.80 7.64
N TYR A 136 3.71 3.70 8.39
CA TYR A 136 4.87 2.84 8.64
C TYR A 136 5.44 2.25 7.34
N ASP A 137 4.60 1.67 6.48
CA ASP A 137 5.04 1.03 5.24
C ASP A 137 5.64 2.05 4.26
N LEU A 138 5.11 3.27 4.21
CA LEU A 138 5.71 4.37 3.45
C LEU A 138 7.12 4.69 3.95
N MET A 139 7.30 4.78 5.27
CA MET A 139 8.59 5.09 5.88
C MET A 139 9.59 3.97 5.71
N LEU A 140 9.18 2.72 5.92
CA LEU A 140 10.02 1.56 5.69
C LEU A 140 10.51 1.51 4.23
N ASN A 141 9.61 1.70 3.26
CA ASN A 141 9.97 1.72 1.84
C ASN A 141 10.95 2.87 1.52
N THR A 142 10.73 4.04 2.13
CA THR A 142 11.60 5.21 1.98
C THR A 142 13.00 4.94 2.52
N PHE A 143 13.11 4.39 3.72
CA PHE A 143 14.41 4.07 4.32
C PHE A 143 15.14 2.97 3.55
N ILE A 144 14.43 1.98 3.01
CA ILE A 144 15.06 0.99 2.12
C ILE A 144 15.64 1.67 0.86
N LYS A 145 14.97 2.67 0.27
CA LYS A 145 15.54 3.44 -0.84
C LYS A 145 16.78 4.24 -0.43
N ILE A 146 16.76 4.83 0.76
CA ILE A 146 17.92 5.54 1.34
C ILE A 146 19.09 4.56 1.54
N LYS A 147 18.81 3.37 2.06
CA LYS A 147 19.78 2.27 2.22
C LYS A 147 20.47 1.93 0.91
N ILE A 148 19.68 1.68 -0.14
CA ILE A 148 20.19 1.34 -1.47
C ILE A 148 21.05 2.48 -2.04
N GLY A 149 20.64 3.74 -1.83
CA GLY A 149 21.45 4.89 -2.19
C GLY A 149 22.79 4.91 -1.45
N PHE A 150 22.77 4.71 -0.13
CA PHE A 150 23.97 4.66 0.71
C PHE A 150 24.95 3.57 0.28
N GLU A 151 24.47 2.36 -0.03
CA GLU A 151 25.31 1.24 -0.43
C GLU A 151 25.98 1.43 -1.79
N ARG A 152 25.46 2.33 -2.63
CA ARG A 152 25.86 2.44 -4.06
C ARG A 152 26.54 3.73 -4.42
N MET A 153 26.26 4.80 -3.69
CA MET A 153 26.74 6.12 -4.01
C MET A 153 27.91 6.47 -3.09
N PRO A 154 29.15 6.53 -3.59
CA PRO A 154 30.34 6.72 -2.75
C PRO A 154 30.35 8.06 -2.00
N PHE A 155 29.65 9.07 -2.53
CA PHE A 155 29.49 10.39 -1.91
C PHE A 155 28.43 10.44 -0.81
N ILE A 156 27.52 9.47 -0.72
CA ILE A 156 26.53 9.42 0.36
C ILE A 156 27.23 8.94 1.61
N ASN A 157 27.29 9.81 2.62
CA ASN A 157 27.84 9.49 3.93
C ASN A 157 26.76 9.57 5.01
N TYR A 158 27.12 9.17 6.24
CA TYR A 158 26.18 9.15 7.35
C TYR A 158 25.59 10.55 7.64
N LYS A 159 26.43 11.60 7.65
CA LYS A 159 25.97 12.99 7.88
C LYS A 159 24.92 13.42 6.86
N PHE A 160 25.11 13.05 5.60
CA PHE A 160 24.16 13.32 4.53
C PHE A 160 22.83 12.57 4.72
N VAL A 161 22.89 11.29 5.12
CA VAL A 161 21.69 10.50 5.44
C VAL A 161 20.92 11.10 6.61
N LEU A 162 21.59 11.48 7.70
CA LEU A 162 20.95 12.15 8.84
C LEU A 162 20.22 13.43 8.43
N LYS A 163 20.85 14.23 7.55
CA LYS A 163 20.20 15.44 7.03
C LYS A 163 18.89 15.12 6.29
N ILE A 164 18.89 14.08 5.45
CA ILE A 164 17.66 13.63 4.77
C ILE A 164 16.63 13.15 5.80
N ILE A 165 17.02 12.35 6.79
CA ILE A 165 16.11 11.83 7.82
C ILE A 165 15.43 12.97 8.58
N ASN A 166 16.19 13.98 9.00
CA ASN A 166 15.64 15.15 9.72
C ASN A 166 14.62 15.91 8.87
N GLU A 167 14.87 16.04 7.56
CA GLU A 167 13.92 16.68 6.65
C GLU A 167 12.63 15.85 6.49
N ILE A 168 12.76 14.52 6.41
CA ILE A 168 11.61 13.61 6.37
C ILE A 168 10.78 13.73 7.64
N GLU A 169 11.43 13.77 8.81
CA GLU A 169 10.76 13.94 10.09
C GLU A 169 9.94 15.24 10.13
N ASN A 170 10.52 16.35 9.64
CA ASN A 170 9.82 17.64 9.56
C ASN A 170 8.59 17.57 8.65
N ILE A 171 8.71 16.96 7.47
CA ILE A 171 7.58 16.77 6.54
C ILE A 171 6.43 16.01 7.22
N PHE A 172 6.76 14.97 8.00
CA PHE A 172 5.77 14.18 8.71
C PHE A 172 5.13 14.95 9.86
N LYS A 173 5.92 15.66 10.68
CA LYS A 173 5.40 16.54 11.74
C LYS A 173 4.42 17.58 11.17
N ASP A 174 4.75 18.20 10.05
CA ASP A 174 3.88 19.16 9.38
C ASP A 174 2.60 18.53 8.83
N LEU A 175 2.67 17.29 8.35
CA LEU A 175 1.49 16.54 7.92
C LEU A 175 0.57 16.24 9.10
N VAL A 176 1.13 15.82 10.24
CA VAL A 176 0.40 15.52 11.47
C VAL A 176 -0.36 16.74 11.97
N LYS A 177 0.31 17.89 12.00
CA LYS A 177 -0.32 19.16 12.40
C LYS A 177 -1.50 19.53 11.49
N ARG A 178 -1.32 19.41 10.18
CA ARG A 178 -2.34 19.78 9.18
C ARG A 178 -3.53 18.83 9.15
N LYS A 179 -3.29 17.53 9.16
CA LYS A 179 -4.33 16.51 9.00
C LYS A 179 -4.93 16.04 10.33
N LYS A 180 -4.29 16.36 11.46
CA LYS A 180 -4.69 15.98 12.82
C LYS A 180 -4.96 14.48 12.97
N ILE A 181 -4.22 13.62 12.28
CA ILE A 181 -4.50 12.17 12.23
C ILE A 181 -3.92 11.43 13.43
N CYS A 182 -2.71 11.81 13.86
CA CYS A 182 -2.03 11.22 15.02
C CYS A 182 -1.33 12.30 15.84
N THR A 183 -0.61 11.87 16.88
CA THR A 183 0.26 12.73 17.66
C THR A 183 1.68 12.71 17.10
N GLU A 184 2.45 13.78 17.30
CA GLU A 184 3.86 13.83 16.91
C GLU A 184 4.68 12.69 17.55
N LYS A 185 4.36 12.34 18.82
CA LYS A 185 4.98 11.21 19.53
C LYS A 185 4.81 9.89 18.76
N LEU A 186 3.64 9.64 18.20
CA LEU A 186 3.39 8.42 17.42
C LEU A 186 4.19 8.41 16.12
N VAL A 187 4.31 9.55 15.44
CA VAL A 187 5.12 9.68 14.23
C VAL A 187 6.60 9.41 14.49
N VAL A 188 7.15 9.98 15.57
CA VAL A 188 8.52 9.69 15.97
C VAL A 188 8.71 8.19 16.25
N LYS A 189 7.73 7.54 16.90
CA LYS A 189 7.76 6.09 17.11
C LYS A 189 7.75 5.31 15.79
N ILE A 190 6.88 5.67 14.85
CA ILE A 190 6.81 5.03 13.52
C ILE A 190 8.12 5.22 12.75
N LEU A 191 8.68 6.42 12.76
CA LEU A 191 9.97 6.74 12.12
C LEU A 191 11.09 5.88 12.71
N ASN A 192 11.20 5.82 14.04
CA ASN A 192 12.24 5.03 14.72
C ASN A 192 12.11 3.52 14.45
N SER A 193 10.89 2.98 14.51
CA SER A 193 10.63 1.57 14.21
C SER A 193 10.99 1.23 12.77
N SER A 194 10.46 2.00 11.80
CA SER A 194 10.73 1.77 10.38
C SER A 194 12.20 1.99 10.02
N PHE A 195 12.89 2.95 10.66
CA PHE A 195 14.32 3.16 10.49
C PHE A 195 15.14 1.96 10.96
N LYS A 196 14.82 1.41 12.14
CA LYS A 196 15.46 0.20 12.67
C LYS A 196 15.24 -1.00 11.75
N ASP A 197 14.01 -1.23 11.32
CA ASP A 197 13.63 -2.38 10.50
C ASP A 197 14.20 -2.31 9.08
N SER A 198 14.40 -1.10 8.54
CA SER A 198 15.08 -0.88 7.26
C SER A 198 16.55 -1.28 7.27
N ARG A 199 17.17 -1.43 8.45
CA ARG A 199 18.60 -1.70 8.67
C ARG A 199 19.55 -0.61 8.14
N VAL A 200 19.05 0.59 7.81
CA VAL A 200 19.92 1.75 7.47
C VAL A 200 20.88 2.06 8.62
N GLN A 201 20.41 1.96 9.86
CA GLN A 201 21.20 2.17 11.07
C GLN A 201 22.49 1.33 11.12
N LYS A 202 22.45 0.08 10.66
CA LYS A 202 23.64 -0.80 10.64
C LYS A 202 24.73 -0.28 9.69
N LEU A 203 24.35 0.38 8.61
CA LEU A 203 25.28 0.99 7.66
C LEU A 203 25.89 2.28 8.22
N CYS A 204 25.09 3.07 8.93
CA CYS A 204 25.54 4.27 9.61
C CYS A 204 26.67 3.97 10.62
N PHE A 205 26.49 2.96 11.48
CA PHE A 205 27.48 2.60 12.51
C PHE A 205 28.67 1.79 12.02
N THR A 206 28.60 1.17 10.84
CA THR A 206 29.75 0.47 10.22
C THR A 206 30.61 1.40 9.37
N SER A 207 30.07 2.55 8.94
CA SER A 207 30.77 3.49 8.07
C SER A 207 31.88 4.30 8.74
N ASP A 208 31.86 4.44 10.08
CA ASP A 208 32.99 5.02 10.83
C ASP A 208 34.26 4.16 10.76
N LYS A 209 34.15 2.88 10.36
CA LYS A 209 35.30 1.99 10.15
C LYS A 209 35.77 1.89 8.70
N ARG A 210 35.11 2.58 7.75
CA ARG A 210 35.41 2.48 6.31
C ARG A 210 35.72 3.83 5.67
N ARG A 211 36.57 4.66 6.28
CA ARG A 211 37.24 5.76 5.57
C ARG A 211 38.69 5.84 6.07
N PHE A 212 39.62 5.76 5.10
CA PHE A 212 41.08 5.63 5.20
C PHE A 212 41.64 4.20 5.31
N LYS A 213 41.59 3.48 4.19
CA LYS A 213 42.79 2.88 3.59
C LYS A 213 42.97 3.48 2.21
#